data_AF-A0A1I3B142-F1
#
_entry.id   AF-A0A1I3B142-F1
#
_cell.length_a   1.000
_cell.length_b   1.000
_cell.length_c   1.000
_cell.angle_alpha   90.00
_cell.angle_beta   90.00
_cell.angle_gamma   90.00
#
_symmetry.space_group_name_H-M   'P 1'
#
loop_
_entity.id
_entity.type
_entity.pdbx_description
1 polymer ?
#
loop_
_entity_poly.entity_id
_entity_poly.type
_entity_poly.pdbx_seq_one_letter_code
_entity_poly.pdbx_strand_id
1 'polypeptide(L)' 'MDWCLSRDDDGSFSPVSFHHGTDVRYVTPTLKFTNRPYRLWLDRIEASAPYLTAQLDWVERVNTALFVKFDGLYDG' A
#
# COMPACT_ATOMS: atom_id res chain seq x y z
N MET A 1 -13.03 -10.04 -11.43
CA MET A 1 -12.00 -11.09 -11.19
C MET A 1 -11.25 -10.64 -9.97
N ASP A 2 -11.61 -11.14 -8.79
CA ASP A 2 -10.79 -10.93 -7.59
C ASP A 2 -9.56 -11.82 -7.76
N TRP A 3 -8.42 -11.19 -8.03
CA TRP A 3 -7.13 -11.83 -8.29
C TRP A 3 -6.63 -12.70 -7.12
N CYS A 4 -7.29 -12.59 -5.96
CA CYS A 4 -7.01 -13.29 -4.72
C CYS A 4 -8.03 -14.40 -4.38
N LEU A 5 -8.92 -14.80 -5.30
CA LEU A 5 -9.90 -15.86 -5.07
C LEU A 5 -9.77 -16.97 -6.13
N SER A 6 -9.76 -18.23 -5.68
CA SER A 6 -9.82 -19.42 -6.51
C SER A 6 -11.22 -20.00 -6.39
N ARG A 7 -11.80 -20.40 -7.51
CA ARG A 7 -13.10 -21.06 -7.50
C ARG A 7 -12.90 -22.54 -7.18
N ASP A 8 -13.62 -23.01 -6.17
CA ASP A 8 -13.63 -24.40 -5.75
C ASP A 8 -14.57 -25.22 -6.64
N ASP A 9 -14.45 -26.55 -6.58
CA ASP A 9 -15.24 -27.48 -7.42
C ASP A 9 -16.74 -27.44 -7.08
N ASP A 10 -17.09 -27.06 -5.85
CA ASP A 10 -18.47 -26.87 -5.38
C ASP A 10 -19.07 -25.51 -5.77
N GLY A 11 -18.30 -24.67 -6.47
CA GLY A 11 -18.71 -23.34 -6.90
C GLY A 11 -18.53 -22.26 -5.84
N SER A 12 -18.01 -22.58 -4.65
CA SER A 12 -17.57 -21.60 -3.66
C SER A 12 -16.22 -20.98 -4.04
N PHE A 13 -15.76 -20.00 -3.26
CA PHE A 13 -14.49 -19.32 -3.51
C PHE A 13 -13.61 -19.38 -2.26
N SER A 14 -12.38 -19.84 -2.46
CA SER A 14 -11.34 -19.87 -1.43
C SER A 14 -10.31 -18.76 -1.64
N PRO A 15 -9.73 -18.20 -0.56
CA PRO A 15 -8.63 -17.26 -0.66
C PRO A 15 -7.40 -17.91 -1.30
N VAL A 16 -6.93 -17.32 -2.39
CA VAL A 16 -5.66 -17.67 -3.01
C VAL A 16 -4.54 -17.18 -2.11
N SER A 17 -3.97 -18.11 -1.36
CA SER A 17 -2.89 -17.87 -0.40
C SER A 17 -1.51 -17.90 -1.06
N PHE A 18 -1.37 -17.40 -2.30
CA PHE A 18 -0.06 -17.34 -2.95
C PHE A 18 0.65 -16.05 -2.54
N HIS A 19 1.89 -16.19 -2.06
CA HIS A 19 2.76 -15.05 -1.84
C HIS A 19 3.10 -14.42 -3.20
N HIS A 20 2.65 -13.19 -3.41
CA HIS A 20 3.12 -12.36 -4.52
C HIS A 20 4.22 -11.45 -4.00
N GLY A 21 5.30 -11.31 -4.78
CA GLY A 21 6.34 -10.34 -4.49
C GLY A 21 5.77 -8.92 -4.43
N THR A 22 6.44 -8.04 -3.68
CA THR A 22 6.06 -6.63 -3.60
C THR A 22 6.04 -6.01 -4.99
N ASP A 23 4.86 -5.60 -5.44
CA ASP A 23 4.66 -4.98 -6.74
C ASP A 23 4.42 -3.48 -6.60
N VAL A 24 5.30 -2.70 -7.23
CA VAL A 24 5.32 -1.23 -7.20
C VAL A 24 3.98 -0.63 -7.65
N ARG A 25 3.26 -1.31 -8.55
CA ARG A 25 1.95 -0.90 -9.10
C ARG A 25 0.86 -0.84 -8.03
N TYR A 26 0.98 -1.67 -6.99
CA TYR A 26 0.00 -1.75 -5.90
C TYR A 26 0.51 -1.06 -4.65
N VAL A 27 1.79 -1.22 -4.32
CA VAL A 27 2.38 -0.67 -3.11
C VAL A 27 2.44 0.86 -3.17
N THR A 28 2.85 1.43 -4.31
CA THR A 28 3.05 2.88 -4.36
C THR A 28 1.78 3.70 -4.31
N PRO A 29 0.67 3.32 -4.99
CA PRO A 29 -0.59 4.01 -4.82
C PRO A 29 -1.17 3.78 -3.43
N THR A 30 -1.09 2.56 -2.89
CA THR A 30 -1.60 2.26 -1.55
C THR A 30 -0.94 3.15 -0.51
N LEU A 31 0.39 3.20 -0.46
CA LEU A 31 1.13 4.05 0.48
C LEU A 31 0.81 5.54 0.28
N LYS A 32 0.65 6.00 -0.96
CA LYS A 32 0.27 7.41 -1.25
C LYS A 32 -1.05 7.79 -0.60
N PHE A 33 -2.03 6.88 -0.60
CA PHE A 33 -3.36 7.13 -0.04
C PHE A 33 -3.50 6.78 1.45
N THR A 34 -2.66 5.89 2.00
CA THR A 34 -2.79 5.44 3.39
C THR A 34 -1.86 6.13 4.37
N ASN A 35 -0.69 6.62 3.93
CA ASN A 35 0.33 7.14 4.85
C ASN A 35 -0.16 8.35 5.65
N ARG A 36 -0.79 9.34 4.98
CA ARG A 36 -1.31 10.54 5.64
C ARG A 36 -2.50 10.23 6.59
N PRO A 37 -3.54 9.48 6.18
CA PRO A 37 -4.60 9.07 7.09
C PRO A 37 -4.08 8.30 8.31
N TYR A 38 -3.10 7.42 8.11
CA TYR A 38 -2.49 6.68 9.21
C TYR A 38 -1.79 7.60 10.20
N ARG A 39 -1.03 8.60 9.72
CA ARG A 39 -0.39 9.60 10.59
C ARG A 39 -1.41 10.39 11.41
N LEU A 40 -2.49 10.86 10.77
CA LEU A 40 -3.57 11.58 11.45
C LEU A 40 -4.28 10.71 12.49
N TRP A 41 -4.42 9.41 12.21
CA TRP A 41 -5.00 8.46 13.15
C TRP A 41 -4.10 8.26 14.38
N LEU A 42 -2.78 8.14 14.19
CA LEU A 42 -1.82 8.06 15.30
C LEU A 42 -1.85 9.29 16.21
N ASP A 43 -1.95 10.48 15.61
CA ASP A 43 -2.10 11.73 16.36
C ASP A 43 -3.41 11.74 17.16
N ARG A 44 -4.51 11.22 16.58
CA ARG A 44 -5.82 11.14 17.23
C ARG A 44 -5.84 10.22 18.45
N ILE A 45 -5.07 9.13 18.44
CA ILE A 45 -5.02 8.16 19.54
C ILE A 45 -3.85 8.43 20.50
N GLU A 46 -3.14 9.55 20.34
CA GLU A 46 -1.98 9.92 21.15
C GLU A 46 -0.84 8.87 21.11
N ALA A 47 -0.75 8.10 20.02
CA ALA A 47 0.29 7.08 19.80
C ALA A 47 1.40 7.56 18.86
N SER A 48 1.38 8.84 18.48
CA SER A 48 2.41 9.47 17.66
C SER A 48 3.73 9.54 18.43
N ALA A 49 4.82 9.08 17.81
CA ALA A 49 6.15 9.09 18.38
C ALA A 49 7.15 9.69 17.39
N PRO A 50 8.14 10.49 17.81
CA PRO A 50 9.06 11.17 16.89
C PRO A 50 9.75 10.24 15.90
N TYR A 51 10.15 9.05 16.36
CA TYR A 51 10.74 8.02 15.50
C TYR A 51 9.77 7.51 14.43
N LEU A 52 8.52 7.24 14.82
CA LEU A 52 7.48 6.77 13.91
C LEU A 52 7.14 7.85 12.87
N THR A 53 7.02 9.11 13.29
CA THR A 53 6.82 10.23 12.37
C THR A 53 7.96 10.33 11.34
N ALA A 54 9.22 10.25 11.79
CA ALA A 54 10.38 10.29 10.89
C ALA A 54 10.39 9.13 9.88
N GLN A 55 9.95 7.94 10.29
CA GLN A 55 9.79 6.80 9.38
C GLN A 55 8.69 7.05 8.35
N LEU A 56 7.52 7.54 8.77
CA LEU A 56 6.40 7.82 7.86
C LEU A 56 6.74 8.93 6.86
N ASP A 57 7.50 9.94 7.29
CA ASP A 57 8.00 11.00 6.41
C ASP A 57 9.03 10.46 5.40
N TRP A 58 9.91 9.55 5.83
CA TRP A 58 10.82 8.85 4.93
C TRP A 58 10.09 7.99 3.90
N VAL A 59 9.06 7.24 4.34
CA VAL A 59 8.19 6.44 3.45
C VAL A 59 7.51 7.35 2.43
N GLU A 60 6.93 8.48 2.85
CA GLU A 60 6.26 9.42 1.94
C GLU A 60 7.21 9.93 0.85
N ARG A 61 8.42 10.32 1.25
CA ARG A 61 9.43 10.84 0.33
C ARG A 61 9.87 9.80 -0.69
N VAL A 62 10.19 8.58 -0.24
CA VAL A 62 10.61 7.48 -1.13
C VAL A 62 9.46 7.06 -2.04
N ASN A 63 8.27 6.91 -1.48
CA ASN A 63 7.09 6.49 -2.22
C ASN A 63 6.68 7.50 -3.29
N THR A 64 6.79 8.80 -3.00
CA THR A 64 6.52 9.87 -3.98
C THR A 64 7.46 9.77 -5.18
N ALA A 65 8.76 9.56 -4.94
CA ALA A 65 9.73 9.40 -6.01
C ALA A 65 9.44 8.16 -6.88
N LEU A 66 9.08 7.04 -6.25
CA LEU A 66 8.70 5.81 -6.95
C LEU A 66 7.41 5.99 -7.76
N PHE A 67 6.38 6.59 -7.16
CA PHE A 67 5.09 6.83 -7.81
C PHE A 67 5.27 7.72 -9.04
N VAL A 68 5.98 8.85 -8.93
CA VAL A 68 6.21 9.76 -10.07
C VAL A 68 6.98 9.06 -11.19
N LYS A 69 7.98 8.23 -10.85
CA LYS A 69 8.72 7.47 -11.86
C LYS A 69 7.87 6.40 -12.53
N PHE A 70 7.02 5.73 -11.76
CA PHE A 70 6.07 4.75 -12.29
C PHE A 70 5.05 5.43 -13.22
N ASP A 71 4.40 6.48 -12.75
CA ASP A 71 3.38 7.25 -13.49
C ASP A 71 3.93 7.74 -14.84
N GLY A 72 5.16 8.28 -14.85
CA GLY A 72 5.83 8.73 -16.08
C GLY A 72 6.23 7.62 -17.06
N LEU A 73 6.25 6.34 -16.66
CA LEU A 73 6.48 5.21 -17.59
C LEU A 73 5.22 4.82 -18.37
N TYR A 74 4.04 5.28 -17.94
CA TYR A 74 2.74 4.88 -18.51
C TYR A 74 1.94 6.09 -19.06
N ASP A 75 2.62 7.19 -19.38
CA ASP A 75 2.04 8.43 -19.93
C ASP A 75 0.99 9.14 -19.06
N GLY A 76 0.93 8.83 -17.76
CA GLY A 76 0.05 9.50 -16.78
C GLY A 76 -1.44 9.31 -17.04
#